data_AF-A0A952K6A8-F1
#
_entry.id   AF-A0A952K6A8-F1
#
_cell.length_a   1.000
_cell.length_b   1.000
_cell.length_c   1.000
_cell.angle_alpha   90.00
_cell.angle_beta   90.00
_cell.angle_gamma   90.00
#
_symmetry.space_group_name_H-M   'P 1'
#
loop_
_entity.id
_entity.type
_entity.pdbx_description
1 polymer ?
#
loop_
_entity_poly.entity_id
_entity_poly.type
_entity_poly.pdbx_seq_one_letter_code
_entity_poly.pdbx_strand_id
1 'polypeptide(L)'
;MTAVVRATHKAWIDEADLRLADFREQVQRDTDPADYPLATDVRNNVLVYASATVGDADRRALQSELIRALADGPGVVVFEGAFDADVVDRASEAFFAIIDAQHAAGSAAGDHF
;
A
#
# COMPACT_ATOMS: atom_id res chain seq x y z
N MET A 1 2.01 -18.22 -26.87
CA MET A 1 1.50 -16.85 -27.11
C MET A 1 2.19 -15.94 -26.12
N THR A 2 3.20 -15.19 -26.55
CA THR A 2 3.99 -14.32 -25.67
C THR A 2 3.26 -12.98 -25.57
N ALA A 3 2.73 -12.66 -24.39
CA ALA A 3 2.10 -11.37 -24.15
C ALA A 3 3.15 -10.27 -24.31
N VAL A 4 2.96 -9.38 -25.28
CA VAL A 4 3.80 -8.20 -25.44
C VAL A 4 3.45 -7.24 -24.31
N VAL A 5 4.38 -7.08 -23.36
CA VAL A 5 4.27 -6.03 -22.36
C VAL A 5 4.56 -4.71 -23.08
N ARG A 6 3.51 -3.93 -23.35
CA ARG A 6 3.65 -2.54 -23.78
C ARG A 6 3.85 -1.70 -22.52
N ALA A 7 5.08 -1.24 -22.30
CA ALA A 7 5.30 -0.10 -21.42
C ALA A 7 4.65 1.12 -22.08
N THR A 8 3.82 1.86 -21.35
CA THR A 8 3.21 3.12 -21.79
C THR A 8 4.23 4.24 -21.97
N HIS A 9 5.46 4.04 -21.49
CA HIS A 9 6.57 4.99 -21.54
C HIS A 9 7.81 4.36 -22.21
N LYS A 10 8.74 5.21 -22.65
CA LYS A 10 10.04 4.78 -23.19
C LYS A 10 10.72 3.82 -22.21
N ALA A 11 11.48 2.87 -22.75
CA ALA A 11 12.22 1.88 -21.95
C ALA A 11 13.30 2.51 -21.05
N TRP A 12 13.71 3.75 -21.35
CA TRP A 12 14.69 4.53 -20.60
C TRP A 12 14.11 5.91 -20.35
N ILE A 13 14.20 6.36 -19.09
CA ILE A 13 13.80 7.70 -18.65
C ILE A 13 15.04 8.60 -18.57
N ASP A 14 14.89 9.87 -18.96
CA ASP A 14 15.92 10.89 -18.80
C ASP A 14 15.37 12.16 -18.12
N GLU A 15 16.22 13.16 -17.88
CA GLU A 15 15.82 14.40 -17.21
C GLU A 15 14.68 15.13 -17.93
N ALA A 16 14.57 15.00 -19.25
CA ALA A 16 13.49 15.60 -20.02
C ALA A 16 12.14 14.89 -19.82
N ASP A 17 12.11 13.71 -19.20
CA ASP A 17 10.88 13.04 -18.76
C ASP A 17 10.44 13.50 -17.36
N LEU A 18 11.28 14.22 -16.60
CA LEU A 18 10.91 14.81 -15.32
C LEU A 18 10.00 16.03 -15.54
N ARG A 19 8.72 15.86 -15.22
CA ARG A 19 7.72 16.93 -15.26
C ARG A 19 7.32 17.31 -13.84
N LEU A 20 7.89 18.40 -13.32
CA LEU A 20 7.54 18.92 -11.99
C LEU A 20 6.08 19.34 -11.88
N ALA A 21 5.44 19.70 -12.99
CA ALA A 21 4.00 19.98 -13.04
C ALA A 21 3.19 18.73 -12.72
N ASP A 22 3.51 17.60 -13.36
CA ASP A 22 2.85 16.32 -13.14
C ASP A 22 3.04 15.83 -11.70
N PHE A 23 4.28 15.94 -11.18
CA PHE A 23 4.55 15.61 -9.78
C PHE A 23 3.73 16.47 -8.82
N ARG A 24 3.65 17.79 -9.07
CA ARG A 24 2.82 18.71 -8.27
C ARG A 24 1.35 18.30 -8.31
N GLU A 25 0.81 18.00 -9.49
CA GLU A 25 -0.58 17.56 -9.64
C GLU A 25 -0.83 16.26 -8.86
N GLN A 26 0.10 15.30 -8.90
CA GLN A 26 -0.01 14.04 -8.18
C GLN A 26 -0.02 14.24 -6.66
N VAL A 27 0.89 15.04 -6.11
CA VAL A 27 0.99 15.23 -4.64
C VAL A 27 -0.06 16.18 -4.06
N GLN A 28 -0.75 16.95 -4.91
CA GLN A 28 -1.82 17.87 -4.50
C GLN A 28 -3.22 17.28 -4.69
N ARG A 29 -3.34 16.02 -5.14
CA ARG A 29 -4.62 15.37 -5.33
C ARG A 29 -5.22 14.94 -3.98
N ASP A 30 -6.44 15.37 -3.72
CA ASP A 30 -7.25 14.90 -2.60
C ASP A 30 -8.06 13.65 -2.99
N THR A 31 -8.25 12.77 -2.02
CA THR A 31 -9.09 11.56 -2.11
C THR A 31 -10.51 11.95 -1.76
N ASP A 32 -11.42 11.83 -2.73
CA ASP A 32 -12.86 12.01 -2.49
C ASP A 32 -13.44 10.71 -1.91
N PRO A 33 -13.94 10.69 -0.65
CA PRO A 33 -14.59 9.50 -0.08
C PRO A 33 -15.77 8.99 -0.91
N ALA A 34 -16.43 9.84 -1.70
CA ALA A 34 -17.55 9.44 -2.55
C ALA A 34 -17.14 8.43 -3.66
N ASP A 35 -15.88 8.43 -4.06
CA ASP A 35 -15.33 7.48 -5.05
C ASP A 35 -15.00 6.10 -4.44
N TYR A 36 -15.07 5.98 -3.11
CA TYR A 36 -14.66 4.81 -2.34
C TYR A 36 -15.70 4.46 -1.25
N PRO A 37 -16.92 4.05 -1.64
CA PRO A 37 -18.01 3.82 -0.70
C PRO A 37 -17.80 2.64 0.27
N LEU A 38 -16.80 1.76 0.02
CA LEU A 38 -16.47 0.66 0.92
C LEU A 38 -15.42 1.07 1.97
N ALA A 39 -14.73 2.20 1.77
CA ALA A 39 -13.88 2.79 2.79
C ALA A 39 -14.73 3.37 3.93
N THR A 40 -14.32 3.11 5.16
CA THR A 40 -14.97 3.62 6.37
C THR A 40 -14.54 5.05 6.68
N ASP A 41 -13.34 5.45 6.26
CA ASP A 41 -12.78 6.77 6.54
C ASP A 41 -11.69 7.14 5.52
N VAL A 42 -11.36 8.43 5.45
CA VAL A 42 -10.18 8.96 4.75
C VAL A 42 -9.36 9.79 5.73
N ARG A 43 -8.16 9.33 6.06
CA ARG A 43 -7.26 10.00 7.03
C ARG A 43 -5.97 10.40 6.34
N ASN A 44 -5.65 11.69 6.34
CA ASN A 44 -4.45 12.22 5.68
C ASN A 44 -4.32 11.75 4.22
N ASN A 45 -5.43 11.80 3.46
CA ASN A 45 -5.50 11.32 2.08
C ASN A 45 -5.38 9.80 1.89
N VAL A 46 -5.47 9.01 2.97
CA VAL A 46 -5.39 7.54 2.92
C VAL A 46 -6.75 6.92 3.21
N LEU A 47 -7.17 6.00 2.34
CA LEU A 47 -8.40 5.22 2.52
C LEU A 47 -8.23 4.22 3.65
N VAL A 48 -9.20 4.19 4.56
CA VAL A 48 -9.24 3.28 5.70
C VAL A 48 -10.45 2.36 5.56
N TYR A 49 -10.20 1.06 5.59
CA TYR A 49 -11.21 0.01 5.52
C TYR A 49 -11.26 -0.74 6.85
N ALA A 50 -12.45 -0.92 7.43
CA ALA A 50 -12.62 -1.85 8.54
C ALA A 50 -12.67 -3.30 8.03
N SER A 51 -11.90 -4.21 8.65
CA SER A 51 -11.85 -5.61 8.21
C SER A 51 -13.20 -6.33 8.25
N ALA A 52 -14.10 -5.95 9.15
CA ALA A 52 -15.47 -6.45 9.16
C ALA A 52 -16.23 -6.09 7.87
N THR A 53 -16.20 -4.81 7.48
CA THR A 53 -16.81 -4.31 6.23
C THR A 53 -16.25 -5.01 5.00
N VAL A 54 -14.94 -5.26 4.99
CA VAL A 54 -14.23 -5.97 3.91
C VAL A 54 -14.70 -7.43 3.79
N GLY A 55 -14.94 -8.10 4.93
CA GLY A 55 -15.41 -9.49 4.95
C GLY A 55 -16.82 -9.66 4.40
N ASP A 56 -17.69 -8.66 4.59
CA ASP A 56 -19.10 -8.69 4.17
C ASP A 56 -19.35 -8.08 2.78
N ALA A 57 -18.38 -7.36 2.22
CA ALA A 57 -18.52 -6.67 0.94
C ALA A 57 -18.62 -7.63 -0.26
N ASP A 58 -19.30 -7.20 -1.33
CA ASP A 58 -19.19 -7.88 -2.61
C ASP A 58 -17.73 -7.88 -3.07
N ARG A 59 -17.19 -9.08 -3.31
CA ARG A 59 -15.78 -9.27 -3.60
C ARG A 59 -15.33 -8.51 -4.85
N ARG A 60 -16.17 -8.42 -5.89
CA ARG A 60 -15.79 -7.73 -7.13
C ARG A 60 -15.82 -6.22 -6.94
N ALA A 61 -16.83 -5.69 -6.25
CA ALA A 61 -16.91 -4.27 -5.91
C ALA A 61 -15.67 -3.83 -5.10
N LEU A 62 -15.33 -4.58 -4.05
CA LEU A 62 -14.13 -4.33 -3.25
C LEU A 62 -12.85 -4.39 -4.10
N GLN A 63 -12.68 -5.43 -4.93
CA GLN A 63 -11.52 -5.53 -5.79
C GLN A 63 -11.41 -4.36 -6.78
N SER A 64 -12.51 -3.93 -7.39
CA SER A 64 -12.53 -2.78 -8.29
C SER A 64 -12.14 -1.48 -7.58
N GLU A 65 -12.63 -1.29 -6.35
CA GLU A 65 -12.30 -0.12 -5.53
C GLU A 65 -10.82 -0.11 -5.11
N LEU A 66 -10.28 -1.24 -4.65
CA LEU A 66 -8.86 -1.39 -4.32
C LEU A 66 -7.96 -1.22 -5.54
N ILE A 67 -8.36 -1.73 -6.71
CA ILE A 67 -7.61 -1.51 -7.95
C ILE A 67 -7.56 -0.02 -8.29
N ARG A 68 -8.70 0.70 -8.20
CA ARG A 68 -8.73 2.16 -8.42
C ARG A 68 -7.81 2.87 -7.43
N ALA A 69 -7.92 2.56 -6.13
CA ALA A 69 -7.13 3.19 -5.08
C ALA A 69 -5.63 3.06 -5.33
N LEU A 70 -5.18 1.88 -5.76
CA LEU A 70 -3.76 1.57 -5.98
C LEU A 70 -3.22 2.02 -7.34
N ALA A 71 -4.05 2.02 -8.38
CA ALA A 71 -3.63 2.36 -9.74
C ALA A 71 -3.71 3.86 -10.03
N ASP A 72 -4.84 4.49 -9.67
CA ASP A 72 -5.19 5.85 -10.10
C ASP A 72 -5.46 6.80 -8.91
N GLY A 73 -5.74 6.23 -7.74
CA GLY A 73 -6.11 6.94 -6.51
C GLY A 73 -4.92 7.29 -5.61
N PRO A 74 -5.10 7.24 -4.26
CA PRO A 74 -4.06 7.64 -3.32
C PRO A 74 -2.82 6.74 -3.31
N GLY A 75 -2.86 5.57 -3.96
CA GLY A 75 -1.74 4.63 -4.03
C GLY A 75 -1.50 3.83 -2.75
N VAL A 76 -2.30 4.05 -1.71
CA VAL A 76 -2.20 3.40 -0.41
C VAL A 76 -3.57 3.20 0.22
N VAL A 77 -3.72 2.10 0.95
CA VAL A 77 -4.91 1.76 1.73
C VAL A 77 -4.50 1.22 3.09
N VAL A 78 -5.36 1.40 4.10
CA VAL A 78 -5.20 0.84 5.43
C VAL A 78 -6.36 -0.09 5.73
N PHE A 79 -6.07 -1.25 6.31
CA PHE A 79 -7.07 -2.15 6.85
C PHE A 79 -6.99 -2.14 8.38
N GLU A 80 -8.00 -1.56 9.02
CA GLU A 80 -8.13 -1.55 10.48
C GLU A 80 -8.70 -2.88 10.98
N GLY A 81 -8.03 -3.46 11.98
CA GLY A 81 -8.43 -4.74 12.54
C GLY A 81 -8.17 -5.94 11.62
N ALA A 82 -7.17 -5.84 10.72
CA ALA A 82 -6.80 -6.93 9.81
C ALA A 82 -6.31 -8.18 10.56
N PHE A 83 -5.68 -7.98 11.71
CA PHE A 83 -5.25 -9.02 12.62
C PHE A 83 -5.57 -8.60 14.06
N ASP A 84 -5.83 -9.59 14.92
CA ASP A 84 -5.94 -9.36 16.36
C ASP A 84 -4.59 -8.91 16.92
N ALA A 85 -4.62 -8.03 17.93
CA ALA A 85 -3.41 -7.46 18.52
C ALA A 85 -2.46 -8.54 19.08
N ASP A 86 -3.00 -9.62 19.65
CA ASP A 86 -2.21 -10.72 20.22
C ASP A 86 -1.43 -11.50 19.14
N VAL A 87 -1.96 -11.57 17.91
CA VAL A 87 -1.27 -12.16 16.76
C VAL A 87 -0.09 -11.29 16.36
N VAL A 88 -0.29 -9.97 16.29
CA VAL A 88 0.76 -9.00 15.98
C VAL A 88 1.84 -9.01 17.05
N ASP A 89 1.46 -8.97 18.33
CA ASP A 89 2.38 -8.96 19.47
C ASP A 89 3.30 -10.19 19.45
N ARG A 90 2.74 -11.40 19.27
CA ARG A 90 3.56 -12.63 19.17
C ARG A 90 4.50 -12.62 17.97
N ALA A 91 4.05 -12.10 16.82
CA ALA A 91 4.90 -12.00 15.64
C ALA A 91 6.05 -11.01 15.87
N SER A 92 5.77 -9.88 16.52
CA SER A 92 6.78 -8.89 16.91
C SER A 92 7.77 -9.47 17.91
N GLU A 93 7.32 -10.20 18.94
CA GLU A 93 8.21 -10.88 19.90
C GLU A 93 9.17 -11.86 19.21
N ALA A 94 8.65 -12.69 18.30
CA ALA A 94 9.48 -13.62 17.53
C ALA A 94 10.49 -12.88 16.64
N PHE A 95 10.08 -11.77 16.02
CA PHE A 95 10.94 -10.95 15.18
C PHE A 95 12.06 -10.28 15.98
N PHE A 96 11.75 -9.70 17.15
CA PHE A 96 12.76 -9.13 18.03
C PHE A 96 13.75 -10.18 18.55
N ALA A 97 13.28 -11.39 18.88
CA ALA A 97 14.18 -12.48 19.28
C ALA A 97 15.18 -12.87 18.17
N ILE A 98 14.77 -12.80 16.88
CA ILE A 98 15.66 -13.03 15.74
C ILE A 98 16.72 -11.93 15.66
N ILE A 99 16.31 -10.66 15.78
CA ILE A 99 17.23 -9.50 15.77
C ILE A 99 18.26 -9.62 16.91
N ASP A 100 17.82 -9.95 18.12
CA ASP A 100 18.71 -10.13 19.27
C ASP A 100 19.73 -11.25 19.04
N ALA A 101 19.29 -12.37 18.45
CA ALA A 101 20.18 -13.47 18.09
C ALA A 101 21.20 -13.07 17.01
N GLN A 102 20.80 -12.29 16.00
CA GLN A 102 21.68 -11.78 14.95
C GLN A 102 22.73 -10.81 15.52
N HIS A 103 22.32 -9.90 16.41
CA HIS A 103 23.24 -9.00 17.11
C HIS A 103 24.25 -9.79 17.97
N ALA A 104 23.78 -10.78 18.73
CA ALA A 104 24.64 -11.62 19.57
C ALA A 104 25.65 -12.45 18.74
N ALA A 105 25.25 -12.88 17.54
CA ALA A 105 26.13 -13.61 16.61
C ALA A 105 27.17 -12.72 15.91
N GLY A 106 27.14 -11.39 16.11
CA GLY A 106 28.04 -10.44 15.48
C GLY A 106 27.75 -10.22 13.99
N SER A 107 26.61 -10.68 13.47
CA SER A 107 26.18 -10.44 12.10
C SER A 107 25.43 -9.11 12.02
N ALA A 108 26.16 -8.01 11.86
CA ALA A 108 25.57 -6.72 11.47
C ALA A 108 25.30 -6.72 9.96
N ALA A 109 24.28 -7.45 9.53
CA ALA A 109 23.70 -7.25 8.20
C ALA A 109 22.40 -6.47 8.44
N GLY A 110 22.43 -5.16 8.20
CA GLY A 110 21.20 -4.37 8.23
C GLY A 110 20.25 -4.92 7.18
N ASP A 111 19.07 -5.37 7.61
CA ASP A 111 17.97 -5.59 6.69
C ASP A 111 17.28 -4.25 6.47
N HIS A 112 17.22 -3.84 5.20
CA HIS A 112 16.40 -2.73 4.81
C HIS A 112 14.94 -3.22 4.81
N PHE A 113 14.23 -2.95 5.90
CA PHE A 113 12.78 -2.94 5.95
C PHE A 113 12.23 -1.54 5.70
#